data_AF-A0A892IJ57-F1
#
_entry.id   AF-A0A892IJ57-F1
#
_cell.length_a   1.000
_cell.length_b   1.000
_cell.length_c   1.000
_cell.angle_alpha   90.00
_cell.angle_beta   90.00
_cell.angle_gamma   90.00
#
_symmetry.space_group_name_H-M   'P 1'
#
loop_
_entity.id
_entity.type
_entity.pdbx_description
1 polymer ?
#
loop_
_entity_poly.entity_id
_entity_poly.type
_entity_poly.pdbx_seq_one_letter_code
_entity_poly.pdbx_strand_id
1 'polypeptide(L)'
;MIEMMVDAGFGSDEAKVALETTVADHGDMRGVEAAMPVRKYGEYQYDACPIAVGNVIDAADRRIPVLIRCERPQIVVFGNVLDQDECDEMIQRSMHKLEQSTTVNAETGTQEVIRHRTSHGTWFQNGEDALIRRIETRLAALMNCPVENGEGLQVLRYTPGGEYRSHYDYFQPTAAGSLTHVRTGGQRVATLIVYLNDVPSGGETVFPEAGISVVPRRGDAVYFRYMNRLRQLDPATLHAGAPVRDGEKWIMTKWVRERPYV
;
A
#
# COMPACT_ATOMS: atom_id res chain seq x y z
N MET A 1 8.74 22.85 24.26
CA MET A 1 8.98 22.06 23.02
C MET A 1 9.05 20.57 23.32
N ILE A 2 9.91 20.10 24.25
CA ILE A 2 9.92 18.70 24.71
C ILE A 2 8.55 18.26 25.27
N GLU A 3 7.92 19.06 26.13
CA GLU A 3 6.56 18.74 26.65
C GLU A 3 5.53 18.58 25.54
N MET A 4 5.54 19.43 24.51
CA MET A 4 4.63 19.29 23.36
C MET A 4 4.88 18.03 22.53
N MET A 5 6.13 17.54 22.49
CA MET A 5 6.47 16.29 21.80
C MET A 5 6.06 15.07 22.64
N VAL A 6 6.20 15.15 23.96
CA VAL A 6 5.72 14.10 24.87
C VAL A 6 4.20 14.02 24.84
N ASP A 7 3.50 15.16 24.80
CA ASP A 7 2.04 15.22 24.62
C ASP A 7 1.58 14.69 23.24
N ALA A 8 2.47 14.71 22.24
CA ALA A 8 2.26 14.09 20.93
C ALA A 8 2.62 12.59 20.89
N GLY A 9 2.96 11.99 22.04
CA GLY A 9 3.20 10.56 22.19
C GLY A 9 4.65 10.11 22.03
N PHE A 10 5.62 11.02 21.99
CA PHE A 10 7.05 10.68 21.99
C PHE A 10 7.54 10.34 23.40
N GLY A 11 8.48 9.41 23.52
CA GLY A 11 9.18 9.17 24.79
C GLY A 11 9.96 10.41 25.23
N SER A 12 10.02 10.68 26.54
CA SER A 12 10.66 11.90 27.08
C SER A 12 12.15 12.03 26.72
N ASP A 13 12.85 10.90 26.64
CA ASP A 13 14.27 10.87 26.26
C ASP A 13 14.44 11.04 24.74
N GLU A 14 13.47 10.59 23.95
CA GLU A 14 13.45 10.76 22.49
C GLU A 14 13.19 12.22 22.11
N ALA A 15 12.28 12.89 22.84
CA ALA A 15 11.99 14.31 22.67
C ALA A 15 13.20 15.19 23.03
N LYS A 16 14.00 14.79 24.02
CA LYS A 16 15.23 15.50 24.40
C LYS A 16 16.34 15.35 23.36
N VAL A 17 16.60 14.12 22.92
CA VAL A 17 17.63 13.85 21.91
C VAL A 17 17.32 14.58 20.60
N ALA A 18 16.05 14.59 20.17
CA ALA A 18 15.62 15.30 18.96
C ALA A 18 15.84 16.83 19.04
N LEU A 19 15.66 17.41 20.23
CA LEU A 19 15.89 18.84 20.43
C LEU A 19 17.40 19.17 20.43
N GLU A 20 18.22 18.33 21.04
CA GLU A 20 19.67 18.52 21.14
C GLU A 20 20.38 18.43 19.78
N THR A 21 20.00 17.49 18.92
CA THR A 21 20.54 17.42 17.54
C THR A 21 20.13 18.61 16.69
N THR A 22 18.89 19.11 16.85
CA THR A 22 18.40 20.27 16.09
C THR A 22 19.17 21.55 16.46
N VAL A 23 19.56 21.70 17.72
CA VAL A 23 20.35 22.85 18.19
C VAL A 23 21.81 22.75 17.76
N ALA A 24 22.37 21.54 17.68
CA ALA A 24 23.75 21.31 17.23
C ALA A 24 23.96 21.64 15.72
N ASP A 25 22.93 21.44 14.89
CA ASP A 25 23.01 21.67 13.43
C ASP A 25 22.89 23.14 12.99
N HIS A 26 22.52 24.06 13.88
CA HIS A 26 22.42 25.50 13.54
C HIS A 26 23.75 26.25 13.58
N GLY A 27 24.87 25.53 13.66
CA GLY A 27 26.19 26.06 13.92
C GLY A 27 27.21 26.02 12.77
N ASP A 28 26.90 25.66 11.53
CA ASP A 28 27.82 25.91 10.40
C ASP A 28 27.13 25.77 9.03
N MET A 29 26.95 26.89 8.32
CA MET A 29 26.37 26.93 6.97
C MET A 29 27.47 27.06 5.92
N ARG A 30 28.25 25.98 5.67
CA ARG A 30 29.07 25.84 4.44
C ARG A 30 29.21 24.38 3.99
N GLY A 31 28.46 24.03 2.94
CA GLY A 31 28.87 23.10 1.89
C GLY A 31 29.41 21.74 2.30
N VAL A 32 28.53 20.83 2.73
CA VAL A 32 28.69 19.39 2.58
C VAL A 32 27.30 18.83 2.28
N GLU A 33 27.15 18.03 1.21
CA GLU A 33 26.01 17.12 1.07
C GLU A 33 26.04 16.15 2.27
N ALA A 34 25.47 16.57 3.38
CA ALA A 34 25.30 15.73 4.54
C ALA A 34 24.22 14.70 4.19
N ALA A 35 24.66 13.51 3.79
CA ALA A 35 23.83 12.33 3.85
C ALA A 35 23.23 12.27 5.26
N MET A 36 21.93 12.53 5.36
CA MET A 36 21.21 12.45 6.63
C MET A 36 21.50 11.08 7.25
N PRO A 37 21.73 11.00 8.58
CA PRO A 37 22.01 9.72 9.21
C PRO A 37 20.81 8.80 8.99
N VAL A 38 20.99 7.81 8.12
CA VAL A 38 20.05 6.71 7.95
C VAL A 38 19.94 6.08 9.33
N ARG A 39 18.79 6.25 10.00
CA ARG A 39 18.46 5.49 11.20
C ARG A 39 18.73 4.02 10.88
N LYS A 40 19.66 3.39 11.59
CA LYS A 40 19.70 1.92 11.68
C LYS A 40 18.45 1.51 12.45
N TYR A 41 17.30 1.46 11.77
CA TYR A 41 16.22 0.61 12.21
C TYR A 41 16.84 -0.78 12.37
N GLY A 42 16.69 -1.41 13.53
CA GLY A 42 17.08 -2.81 13.69
C GLY A 42 16.43 -3.65 12.58
N GLU A 43 17.05 -4.77 12.22
CA GLU A 43 16.52 -5.67 11.19
C GLU A 43 15.03 -5.98 11.44
N TYR A 44 14.20 -5.87 10.40
CA TYR A 44 12.75 -6.05 10.52
C TYR A 44 12.42 -7.45 11.08
N GLN A 45 11.64 -7.51 12.15
CA GLN A 45 11.30 -8.77 12.80
C GLN A 45 9.98 -9.33 12.24
N TYR A 46 10.07 -10.42 11.49
CA TYR A 46 8.88 -11.11 10.98
C TYR A 46 8.10 -11.80 12.12
N ASP A 47 6.81 -11.47 12.23
CA ASP A 47 5.83 -12.16 13.06
C ASP A 47 4.93 -13.07 12.18
N ALA A 48 3.91 -13.70 12.77
CA ALA A 48 3.01 -14.56 12.00
C ALA A 48 2.22 -13.75 10.96
N CYS A 49 2.10 -14.27 9.74
CA CYS A 49 1.24 -13.68 8.71
C CYS A 49 -0.23 -13.80 9.14
N PRO A 50 -1.04 -12.73 9.04
CA PRO A 50 -2.44 -12.76 9.50
C PRO A 50 -3.34 -13.59 8.57
N ILE A 51 -2.91 -13.86 7.33
CA ILE A 51 -3.66 -14.63 6.35
C ILE A 51 -3.82 -16.08 6.83
N ALA A 52 -5.06 -16.59 6.82
CA ALA A 52 -5.37 -17.97 7.21
C ALA A 52 -4.47 -18.99 6.49
N VAL A 53 -4.08 -20.05 7.20
CA VAL A 53 -3.24 -21.13 6.66
C VAL A 53 -4.05 -22.05 5.74
N GLY A 54 -3.36 -22.67 4.76
CA GLY A 54 -3.96 -23.60 3.80
C GLY A 54 -3.89 -23.13 2.36
N ASN A 55 -4.38 -23.99 1.46
CA ASN A 55 -4.34 -23.80 0.00
C ASN A 55 -5.62 -23.16 -0.55
N VAL A 56 -6.69 -23.07 0.25
CA VAL A 56 -7.96 -22.43 -0.08
C VAL A 56 -8.47 -21.72 1.17
N ILE A 57 -8.91 -20.47 1.02
CA ILE A 57 -9.48 -19.65 2.09
C ILE A 57 -10.96 -19.42 1.79
N ASP A 58 -11.84 -19.70 2.74
CA ASP A 58 -13.26 -19.37 2.63
C ASP A 58 -13.45 -17.88 2.99
N ALA A 59 -13.53 -17.03 1.96
CA ALA A 59 -13.64 -15.58 2.07
C ALA A 59 -15.09 -15.16 1.82
N ALA A 60 -15.91 -15.20 2.88
CA ALA A 60 -17.33 -14.86 2.87
C ALA A 60 -18.13 -15.64 1.80
N ASP A 61 -18.36 -15.05 0.64
CA ASP A 61 -19.17 -15.61 -0.45
C ASP A 61 -18.36 -16.46 -1.45
N ARG A 62 -17.04 -16.57 -1.30
CA ARG A 62 -16.19 -17.31 -2.24
C ARG A 62 -15.06 -18.10 -1.57
N ARG A 63 -14.71 -19.24 -2.17
CA ARG A 63 -13.52 -20.03 -1.84
C ARG A 63 -12.35 -19.59 -2.72
N ILE A 64 -11.29 -19.07 -2.10
CA ILE A 64 -10.16 -18.42 -2.77
C ILE A 64 -8.93 -19.32 -2.71
N PRO A 65 -8.44 -19.87 -3.84
CA PRO A 65 -7.19 -20.60 -3.87
C PRO A 65 -5.99 -19.70 -3.55
N VAL A 66 -5.05 -20.23 -2.79
CA VAL A 66 -3.76 -19.61 -2.50
C VAL A 66 -2.73 -20.21 -3.45
N LEU A 67 -2.16 -19.38 -4.33
CA LEU A 67 -1.25 -19.80 -5.38
C LEU A 67 0.20 -19.80 -4.92
N ILE A 68 0.59 -18.77 -4.16
CA ILE A 68 1.97 -18.58 -3.67
C ILE A 68 1.93 -18.00 -2.25
N ARG A 69 2.86 -18.43 -1.40
CA ARG A 69 3.20 -17.79 -0.13
C ARG A 69 4.71 -17.54 -0.08
N CYS A 70 5.09 -16.28 0.04
CA CYS A 70 6.42 -15.85 0.46
C CYS A 70 6.32 -15.46 1.93
N GLU A 71 7.19 -16.04 2.76
CA GLU A 71 7.19 -15.75 4.20
C GLU A 71 7.96 -14.47 4.52
N ARG A 72 8.97 -14.12 3.71
CA ARG A 72 9.91 -13.01 3.94
C ARG A 72 10.37 -12.40 2.60
N PRO A 73 9.82 -11.25 2.18
CA PRO A 73 8.71 -10.52 2.81
C PRO A 73 7.39 -11.31 2.80
N GLN A 74 6.44 -10.91 3.65
CA GLN A 74 5.10 -11.53 3.67
C GLN A 74 4.29 -11.13 2.43
N ILE A 75 4.32 -11.98 1.41
CA ILE A 75 3.59 -11.80 0.14
C ILE A 75 2.76 -13.05 -0.12
N VAL A 76 1.48 -12.88 -0.46
CA VAL A 76 0.58 -13.99 -0.81
C VAL A 76 -0.09 -13.69 -2.13
N VAL A 77 -0.08 -14.65 -3.05
CA VAL A 77 -0.82 -14.56 -4.32
C VAL A 77 -2.06 -15.42 -4.23
N PHE A 78 -3.21 -14.82 -4.50
CA PHE A 78 -4.52 -15.46 -4.50
C PHE A 78 -5.05 -15.58 -5.92
N GLY A 79 -5.70 -16.70 -6.21
CA GLY A 79 -6.39 -16.90 -7.47
C GLY A 79 -7.88 -16.57 -7.36
N ASN A 80 -8.47 -16.03 -8.42
CA ASN A 80 -9.93 -15.89 -8.56
C ASN A 80 -10.61 -15.16 -7.37
N VAL A 81 -10.01 -14.07 -6.89
CA VAL A 81 -10.58 -13.20 -5.85
C VAL A 81 -11.85 -12.50 -6.35
N LEU A 82 -11.79 -11.97 -7.58
CA LEU A 82 -12.95 -11.53 -8.34
C LEU A 82 -13.17 -12.49 -9.51
N ASP A 83 -14.43 -12.70 -9.90
CA ASP A 83 -14.71 -13.39 -11.15
C ASP A 83 -14.64 -12.41 -12.32
N GLN A 84 -14.85 -12.95 -13.51
CA GLN A 84 -14.85 -12.17 -14.72
C GLN A 84 -15.93 -11.07 -14.68
N ASP A 85 -17.16 -11.39 -14.29
CA ASP A 85 -18.25 -10.41 -14.29
C ASP A 85 -17.98 -9.25 -13.31
N GLU A 86 -17.49 -9.54 -12.11
CA GLU A 86 -17.08 -8.54 -11.13
C GLU A 86 -15.91 -7.69 -11.63
N CYS A 87 -14.93 -8.30 -12.30
CA CYS A 87 -13.83 -7.57 -12.93
C CYS A 87 -14.33 -6.59 -14.01
N ASP A 88 -15.20 -7.04 -14.93
CA ASP A 88 -15.73 -6.21 -16.02
C ASP A 88 -16.60 -5.08 -15.47
N GLU A 89 -17.45 -5.37 -14.49
CA GLU A 89 -18.30 -4.37 -13.84
C GLU A 89 -17.45 -3.28 -13.17
N MET A 90 -16.39 -3.66 -12.45
CA MET A 90 -15.48 -2.68 -11.84
C MET A 90 -14.76 -1.81 -12.89
N ILE A 91 -14.35 -2.37 -14.02
CA ILE A 91 -13.76 -1.61 -15.13
C ILE A 91 -14.80 -0.66 -15.73
N GLN A 92 -15.99 -1.15 -16.09
CA GLN A 92 -17.06 -0.37 -16.72
C GLN A 92 -17.47 0.83 -15.85
N ARG A 93 -17.69 0.60 -14.55
CA ARG A 93 -18.05 1.66 -13.59
C ARG A 93 -16.95 2.70 -13.41
N SER A 94 -15.70 2.35 -13.70
CA SER A 94 -14.55 3.23 -13.55
C SER A 94 -14.30 4.11 -14.78
N MET A 95 -14.65 3.65 -15.99
CA MET A 95 -14.28 4.31 -17.26
C MET A 95 -14.63 5.80 -17.33
N HIS A 96 -15.77 6.19 -16.77
CA HIS A 96 -16.26 7.58 -16.80
C HIS A 96 -15.80 8.44 -15.62
N LYS A 97 -15.10 7.86 -14.64
CA LYS A 97 -14.65 8.54 -13.41
C LYS A 97 -13.11 8.67 -13.34
N LEU A 98 -12.40 8.29 -14.40
CA LEU A 98 -10.94 8.26 -14.42
C LEU A 98 -10.34 9.67 -14.49
N GLU A 99 -9.53 10.01 -13.50
CA GLU A 99 -8.72 11.22 -13.45
C GLU A 99 -7.23 10.85 -13.37
N GLN A 100 -6.33 11.76 -13.70
CA GLN A 100 -4.89 11.49 -13.56
C GLN A 100 -4.56 11.19 -12.09
N SER A 101 -3.86 10.08 -11.82
CA SER A 101 -3.59 9.64 -10.45
C SER A 101 -2.60 10.56 -9.73
N THR A 102 -2.86 10.80 -8.44
CA THR A 102 -1.97 11.56 -7.54
C THR A 102 -1.20 10.62 -6.62
N THR A 103 -0.15 11.14 -5.98
CA THR A 103 0.60 10.50 -4.88
C THR A 103 0.61 11.46 -3.69
N VAL A 104 0.78 10.94 -2.48
CA VAL A 104 0.94 11.78 -1.29
C VAL A 104 2.34 12.39 -1.28
N ASN A 105 2.42 13.72 -1.23
CA ASN A 105 3.67 14.43 -1.03
C ASN A 105 4.17 14.21 0.41
N ALA A 106 5.41 13.79 0.55
CA ALA A 106 6.02 13.42 1.83
C ALA A 106 6.24 14.64 2.76
N GLU A 107 6.43 15.83 2.21
CA GLU A 107 6.70 17.06 2.97
C GLU A 107 5.40 17.76 3.37
N THR A 108 4.46 17.89 2.44
CA THR A 108 3.24 18.68 2.62
C THR A 108 2.02 17.86 3.02
N GLY A 109 2.01 16.54 2.72
CA GLY A 109 0.84 15.68 2.88
C GLY A 109 -0.28 15.96 1.87
N THR A 110 -0.04 16.78 0.85
CA THR A 110 -1.02 17.04 -0.22
C THR A 110 -0.96 15.97 -1.29
N GLN A 111 -2.08 15.76 -1.98
CA GLN A 111 -2.09 14.94 -3.18
C GLN A 111 -1.44 15.70 -4.34
N GLU A 112 -0.45 15.10 -4.97
CA GLU A 112 0.28 15.69 -6.10
C GLU A 112 0.33 14.75 -7.29
N VAL A 113 0.14 15.33 -8.48
CA VAL A 113 0.41 14.64 -9.74
C VAL A 113 1.92 14.61 -9.93
N ILE A 114 2.52 13.42 -9.90
CA ILE A 114 3.97 13.23 -10.11
C ILE A 114 4.24 12.52 -11.43
N ARG A 115 5.33 12.90 -12.11
CA ARG A 115 5.75 12.24 -13.38
C ARG A 115 6.04 10.75 -13.24
N HIS A 116 6.25 10.28 -12.01
CA HIS A 116 6.64 8.90 -11.69
C HIS A 116 5.45 7.94 -11.53
N ARG A 117 4.22 8.44 -11.68
CA ARG A 117 2.98 7.66 -11.71
C ARG A 117 2.15 8.13 -12.90
N THR A 118 2.02 7.28 -13.92
CA THR A 118 1.36 7.63 -15.19
C THR A 118 0.00 6.95 -15.38
N SER A 119 -0.63 6.53 -14.27
CA SER A 119 -1.98 5.95 -14.27
C SER A 119 -3.08 7.00 -14.27
N HIS A 120 -4.25 6.58 -14.73
CA HIS A 120 -5.52 7.24 -14.42
C HIS A 120 -6.24 6.41 -13.37
N GLY A 121 -6.94 7.04 -12.42
CA GLY A 121 -7.59 6.34 -11.34
C GLY A 121 -8.90 6.95 -10.91
N THR A 122 -9.67 6.17 -10.16
CA THR A 122 -10.88 6.59 -9.50
C THR A 122 -11.03 5.86 -8.17
N TRP A 123 -11.99 6.31 -7.36
CA TRP A 123 -12.27 5.75 -6.05
C TRP A 123 -13.74 5.36 -5.93
N PHE A 124 -13.98 4.22 -5.28
CA PHE A 124 -15.28 3.85 -4.76
C PHE A 124 -15.25 3.99 -3.24
N GLN A 125 -16.26 4.65 -2.68
CA GLN A 125 -16.34 4.85 -1.23
C GLN A 125 -16.67 3.53 -0.52
N ASN A 126 -16.22 3.41 0.73
CA ASN A 126 -16.55 2.25 1.56
C ASN A 126 -18.07 2.07 1.60
N GLY A 127 -18.53 0.86 1.28
CA GLY A 127 -19.94 0.52 1.27
C GLY A 127 -20.84 1.32 0.31
N GLU A 128 -20.28 1.88 -0.79
CA GLU A 128 -21.01 2.69 -1.78
C GLU A 128 -22.31 2.02 -2.26
N ASP A 129 -22.28 0.72 -2.56
CA ASP A 129 -23.45 -0.07 -2.93
C ASP A 129 -23.28 -1.57 -2.59
N ALA A 130 -24.23 -2.39 -3.02
CA ALA A 130 -24.25 -3.83 -2.73
C ALA A 130 -23.05 -4.59 -3.33
N LEU A 131 -22.57 -4.23 -4.52
CA LEU A 131 -21.41 -4.87 -5.14
C LEU A 131 -20.15 -4.52 -4.36
N ILE A 132 -19.94 -3.23 -4.07
CA ILE A 132 -18.79 -2.75 -3.32
C ILE A 132 -18.76 -3.38 -1.92
N ARG A 133 -19.89 -3.41 -1.19
CA ARG A 133 -19.97 -4.08 0.13
C ARG A 133 -19.62 -5.56 0.05
N ARG A 134 -20.10 -6.27 -0.98
CA ARG A 134 -19.81 -7.70 -1.16
C ARG A 134 -18.33 -7.93 -1.38
N ILE A 135 -17.72 -7.18 -2.29
CA ILE A 135 -16.28 -7.23 -2.57
C ILE A 135 -15.50 -6.91 -1.29
N GLU A 136 -15.79 -5.80 -0.62
CA GLU A 136 -15.08 -5.39 0.60
C GLU A 136 -15.17 -6.43 1.73
N THR A 137 -16.34 -7.04 1.93
CA THR A 137 -16.53 -8.13 2.90
C THR A 137 -15.62 -9.32 2.57
N ARG A 138 -15.52 -9.70 1.29
CA ARG A 138 -14.64 -10.77 0.82
C ARG A 138 -13.17 -10.41 1.05
N LEU A 139 -12.74 -9.20 0.68
CA LEU A 139 -11.34 -8.77 0.85
C LEU A 139 -10.96 -8.70 2.34
N ALA A 140 -11.86 -8.22 3.20
CA ALA A 140 -11.66 -8.17 4.65
C ALA A 140 -11.47 -9.58 5.25
N ALA A 141 -12.33 -10.53 4.87
CA ALA A 141 -12.19 -11.94 5.27
C ALA A 141 -10.86 -12.54 4.78
N LEU A 142 -10.46 -12.25 3.54
CA LEU A 142 -9.22 -12.74 2.95
C LEU A 142 -7.97 -12.19 3.66
N MET A 143 -7.96 -10.89 3.96
CA MET A 143 -6.86 -10.18 4.63
C MET A 143 -6.86 -10.38 6.15
N ASN A 144 -7.87 -11.07 6.69
CA ASN A 144 -8.11 -11.25 8.13
C ASN A 144 -8.08 -9.92 8.90
N CYS A 145 -8.83 -8.93 8.40
CA CYS A 145 -8.96 -7.62 9.02
C CYS A 145 -10.43 -7.16 9.03
N PRO A 146 -10.85 -6.31 9.99
CA PRO A 146 -12.18 -5.70 9.95
C PRO A 146 -12.37 -4.85 8.68
N VAL A 147 -13.61 -4.77 8.17
CA VAL A 147 -13.93 -3.98 6.97
C VAL A 147 -13.66 -2.49 7.22
N GLU A 148 -13.89 -2.04 8.45
CA GLU A 148 -13.72 -0.66 8.91
C GLU A 148 -12.26 -0.21 8.86
N ASN A 149 -11.30 -1.13 8.83
CA ASN A 149 -9.89 -0.81 8.68
C ASN A 149 -9.51 -0.51 7.22
N GLY A 150 -10.36 -0.80 6.25
CA GLY A 150 -10.07 -0.59 4.84
C GLY A 150 -10.30 0.86 4.38
N GLU A 151 -9.37 1.42 3.61
CA GLU A 151 -9.67 2.61 2.79
C GLU A 151 -10.59 2.25 1.62
N GLY A 152 -11.21 3.25 0.97
CA GLY A 152 -12.03 3.01 -0.24
C GLY A 152 -11.25 2.26 -1.35
N LEU A 153 -11.98 1.60 -2.25
CA LEU A 153 -11.37 0.86 -3.35
C LEU A 153 -10.84 1.82 -4.40
N GLN A 154 -9.53 1.79 -4.67
CA GLN A 154 -8.92 2.56 -5.74
C GLN A 154 -8.81 1.71 -7.00
N VAL A 155 -9.44 2.13 -8.10
CA VAL A 155 -9.25 1.51 -9.43
C VAL A 155 -8.28 2.35 -10.25
N LEU A 156 -7.34 1.68 -10.93
CA LEU A 156 -6.30 2.31 -11.73
C LEU A 156 -6.22 1.66 -13.11
N ARG A 157 -5.97 2.50 -14.13
CA ARG A 157 -5.72 2.11 -15.51
C ARG A 157 -4.32 2.58 -15.94
N TYR A 158 -3.56 1.67 -16.55
CA TYR A 158 -2.28 1.93 -17.20
C TYR A 158 -2.39 1.55 -18.69
N THR A 159 -2.13 2.51 -19.56
CA THR A 159 -1.99 2.31 -21.01
C THR A 159 -0.56 1.83 -21.35
N PRO A 160 -0.24 1.44 -22.59
CA PRO A 160 1.14 1.11 -22.97
C PRO A 160 2.14 2.19 -22.56
N GLY A 161 3.26 1.77 -21.96
CA GLY A 161 4.28 2.63 -21.35
C GLY A 161 3.94 3.14 -19.94
N GLY A 162 2.69 2.97 -19.50
CA GLY A 162 2.26 3.35 -18.15
C GLY A 162 2.97 2.52 -17.08
N GLU A 163 3.50 3.17 -16.06
CA GLU A 163 4.25 2.56 -14.97
C GLU A 163 3.92 3.21 -13.62
N TYR A 164 4.35 2.56 -12.54
CA TYR A 164 4.50 3.20 -11.25
C TYR A 164 5.84 2.79 -10.65
N ARG A 165 6.74 3.75 -10.49
CA ARG A 165 8.09 3.52 -9.95
C ARG A 165 8.05 2.96 -8.52
N SER A 166 9.18 2.37 -8.11
CA SER A 166 9.33 1.78 -6.79
C SER A 166 8.93 2.74 -5.67
N HIS A 167 8.04 2.28 -4.81
CA HIS A 167 7.52 3.04 -3.68
C HIS A 167 7.10 2.10 -2.55
N TYR A 168 6.77 2.71 -1.42
CA TYR A 168 6.13 2.05 -0.29
C TYR A 168 4.69 2.54 -0.18
N ASP A 169 3.80 1.65 0.24
CA ASP A 169 2.41 2.02 0.50
C ASP A 169 2.20 2.60 1.90
N TYR A 170 3.09 2.29 2.84
CA TYR A 170 3.09 2.92 4.16
C TYR A 170 3.55 4.37 4.09
N PHE A 171 3.06 5.17 5.03
CA PHE A 171 3.50 6.55 5.19
C PHE A 171 4.87 6.57 5.89
N GLN A 172 5.85 7.30 5.33
CA GLN A 172 7.20 7.37 5.90
C GLN A 172 7.19 8.10 7.26
N PRO A 173 7.57 7.45 8.38
CA PRO A 173 7.44 8.05 9.71
C PRO A 173 8.23 9.34 9.92
N THR A 174 9.30 9.53 9.15
CA THR A 174 10.18 10.69 9.24
C THR A 174 9.73 11.87 8.37
N ALA A 175 8.70 11.69 7.56
CA ALA A 175 8.23 12.71 6.63
C ALA A 175 7.10 13.55 7.26
N ALA A 176 7.23 14.87 7.24
CA ALA A 176 6.32 15.78 7.94
C ALA A 176 4.85 15.63 7.46
N GLY A 177 4.65 15.40 6.16
CA GLY A 177 3.34 15.18 5.55
C GLY A 177 2.64 13.89 6.00
N SER A 178 3.40 12.87 6.39
CA SER A 178 2.86 11.59 6.88
C SER A 178 2.00 11.75 8.13
N LEU A 179 2.32 12.75 8.98
CA LEU A 179 1.59 13.00 10.23
C LEU A 179 0.11 13.29 9.99
N THR A 180 -0.23 13.95 8.88
CA THR A 180 -1.62 14.25 8.52
C THR A 180 -2.39 12.97 8.17
N HIS A 181 -1.77 12.06 7.42
CA HIS A 181 -2.42 10.83 6.97
C HIS A 181 -2.58 9.79 8.07
N VAL A 182 -1.71 9.78 9.08
CA VAL A 182 -1.80 8.79 10.17
C VAL A 182 -2.79 9.16 11.27
N ARG A 183 -3.36 10.38 11.25
CA ARG A 183 -4.39 10.82 12.20
C ARG A 183 -5.63 9.95 12.13
N THR A 184 -6.11 9.67 10.92
CA THR A 184 -7.26 8.79 10.68
C THR A 184 -6.76 7.39 10.31
N GLY A 185 -7.22 6.36 11.02
CA GLY A 185 -6.84 4.97 10.78
C GLY A 185 -5.41 4.56 11.14
N GLY A 186 -4.51 5.47 11.56
CA GLY A 186 -3.14 5.10 11.97
C GLY A 186 -2.20 4.90 10.79
N GLN A 187 -1.36 3.87 10.80
CA GLN A 187 -0.49 3.55 9.66
C GLN A 187 -1.24 2.63 8.67
N ARG A 188 -0.86 2.61 7.39
CA ARG A 188 -1.24 1.49 6.50
C ARG A 188 -0.41 0.27 6.90
N VAL A 189 -1.00 -0.91 6.92
CA VAL A 189 -0.32 -2.13 7.44
C VAL A 189 -0.12 -3.20 6.38
N ALA A 190 -0.97 -3.21 5.36
CA ALA A 190 -0.95 -4.15 4.27
C ALA A 190 -1.73 -3.60 3.06
N THR A 191 -1.47 -4.21 1.91
CA THR A 191 -2.13 -3.89 0.64
C THR A 191 -2.58 -5.17 -0.04
N LEU A 192 -3.74 -5.12 -0.69
CA LEU A 192 -4.19 -6.12 -1.65
C LEU A 192 -4.44 -5.44 -3.00
N ILE A 193 -3.75 -5.90 -4.04
CA ILE A 193 -3.93 -5.46 -5.43
C ILE A 193 -4.61 -6.60 -6.19
N VAL A 194 -5.81 -6.36 -6.70
CA VAL A 194 -6.55 -7.28 -7.57
C VAL A 194 -6.36 -6.85 -9.02
N TYR A 195 -6.03 -7.79 -9.91
CA TYR A 195 -5.91 -7.54 -11.35
C TYR A 195 -7.29 -7.71 -12.00
N LEU A 196 -7.77 -6.66 -12.67
CA LEU A 196 -9.11 -6.66 -13.28
C LEU A 196 -9.13 -7.19 -14.72
N ASN A 197 -7.96 -7.32 -15.35
CA ASN A 197 -7.82 -7.92 -16.68
C ASN A 197 -6.47 -8.62 -16.84
N ASP A 198 -6.38 -9.50 -17.84
CA ASP A 198 -5.11 -10.05 -18.28
C ASP A 198 -4.31 -8.98 -19.05
N VAL A 199 -3.01 -8.95 -18.81
CA VAL A 199 -2.08 -8.07 -19.52
C VAL A 199 -1.22 -8.93 -20.45
N PRO A 200 -1.27 -8.74 -21.78
CA PRO A 200 -0.50 -9.57 -22.71
C PRO A 200 1.02 -9.55 -22.48
N SER A 201 1.58 -8.39 -22.13
CA SER A 201 3.02 -8.24 -21.85
C SER A 201 3.33 -7.03 -20.97
N GLY A 202 4.24 -7.20 -20.01
CA GLY A 202 4.60 -6.19 -19.01
C GLY A 202 3.55 -6.05 -17.91
N GLY A 203 3.58 -4.92 -17.20
CA GLY A 203 2.57 -4.62 -16.17
C GLY A 203 2.71 -5.42 -14.87
N GLU A 204 3.79 -6.14 -14.64
CA GLU A 204 4.02 -6.92 -13.42
C GLU A 204 3.99 -6.03 -12.16
N THR A 205 3.55 -6.59 -11.03
CA THR A 205 3.84 -6.01 -9.71
C THR A 205 5.17 -6.57 -9.24
N VAL A 206 6.20 -5.73 -9.17
CA VAL A 206 7.59 -6.13 -8.91
C VAL A 206 8.01 -5.77 -7.50
N PHE A 207 8.58 -6.72 -6.78
CA PHE A 207 9.20 -6.55 -5.47
C PHE A 207 10.73 -6.74 -5.62
N PRO A 208 11.49 -5.68 -5.94
CA PRO A 208 12.91 -5.80 -6.30
C PRO A 208 13.77 -6.42 -5.21
N GLU A 209 13.57 -6.04 -3.94
CA GLU A 209 14.35 -6.56 -2.81
C GLU A 209 14.12 -8.07 -2.58
N ALA A 210 12.93 -8.56 -2.93
CA ALA A 210 12.58 -9.98 -2.82
C ALA A 210 12.93 -10.78 -4.10
N GLY A 211 13.26 -10.11 -5.21
CA GLY A 211 13.42 -10.76 -6.51
C GLY A 211 12.12 -11.40 -7.03
N ILE A 212 10.95 -10.89 -6.63
CA ILE A 212 9.64 -11.44 -6.99
C ILE A 212 8.93 -10.51 -7.98
N SER A 213 8.23 -11.09 -8.95
CA SER A 213 7.31 -10.37 -9.82
C SER A 213 6.01 -11.16 -9.96
N VAL A 214 4.88 -10.49 -9.77
CA VAL A 214 3.55 -11.07 -9.94
C VAL A 214 2.96 -10.58 -11.25
N VAL A 215 2.67 -11.53 -12.14
CA VAL A 215 2.09 -11.26 -13.46
C VAL A 215 0.59 -10.97 -13.31
N PRO A 216 0.06 -9.93 -13.99
CA PRO A 216 -1.37 -9.64 -13.95
C PRO A 216 -2.19 -10.75 -14.61
N ARG A 217 -3.03 -11.39 -13.81
CA ARG A 217 -4.00 -12.39 -14.27
C ARG A 217 -5.38 -11.98 -13.79
N ARG A 218 -6.34 -11.90 -14.71
CA ARG A 218 -7.67 -11.40 -14.39
C ARG A 218 -8.30 -12.17 -13.23
N GLY A 219 -8.77 -11.43 -12.22
CA GLY A 219 -9.39 -11.98 -11.01
C GLY A 219 -8.40 -12.35 -9.91
N ASP A 220 -7.11 -12.54 -10.23
CA ASP A 220 -6.09 -12.85 -9.24
C ASP A 220 -5.68 -11.60 -8.45
N ALA A 221 -5.07 -11.81 -7.29
CA ALA A 221 -4.63 -10.72 -6.43
C ALA A 221 -3.28 -11.02 -5.76
N VAL A 222 -2.53 -9.95 -5.48
CA VAL A 222 -1.33 -10.00 -4.64
C VAL A 222 -1.58 -9.21 -3.35
N TYR A 223 -1.40 -9.90 -2.23
CA TYR A 223 -1.36 -9.32 -0.89
C TYR A 223 0.08 -9.19 -0.44
N PHE A 224 0.40 -8.10 0.25
CA PHE A 224 1.66 -7.95 0.94
C PHE A 224 1.49 -7.13 2.22
N ARG A 225 2.18 -7.56 3.28
CA ARG A 225 2.13 -6.93 4.60
C ARG A 225 3.47 -6.33 4.95
N TYR A 226 3.43 -5.12 5.48
CA TYR A 226 4.62 -4.32 5.75
C TYR A 226 4.66 -3.72 7.15
N MET A 227 3.69 -3.99 8.02
CA MET A 227 3.79 -3.61 9.43
C MET A 227 3.63 -4.81 10.36
N ASN A 228 4.65 -5.07 11.18
CA ASN A 228 4.60 -6.12 12.20
C ASN A 228 3.90 -5.64 13.49
N ARG A 229 3.70 -6.55 14.45
CA ARG A 229 3.14 -6.26 15.78
C ARG A 229 3.96 -5.29 16.63
N LEU A 230 5.25 -5.11 16.30
CA LEU A 230 6.15 -4.14 16.93
C LEU A 230 6.09 -2.77 16.23
N ARG A 231 5.19 -2.59 15.26
CA ARG A 231 5.05 -1.39 14.42
C ARG A 231 6.30 -1.05 13.60
N GLN A 232 7.17 -2.02 13.37
CA GLN A 232 8.28 -1.87 12.41
C GLN A 232 7.71 -1.95 10.99
N LEU A 233 8.38 -1.29 10.05
CA LEU A 233 8.00 -1.28 8.64
C LEU A 233 8.99 -2.13 7.84
N ASP A 234 8.48 -2.98 6.94
CA ASP A 234 9.29 -3.92 6.17
C ASP A 234 9.84 -3.26 4.88
N PRO A 235 11.15 -2.97 4.80
CA PRO A 235 11.75 -2.39 3.60
C PRO A 235 11.73 -3.35 2.40
N ALA A 236 11.60 -4.67 2.62
CA ALA A 236 11.56 -5.64 1.53
C ALA A 236 10.24 -5.62 0.74
N THR A 237 9.24 -4.87 1.20
CA THR A 237 7.98 -4.63 0.48
C THR A 237 8.00 -3.44 -0.47
N LEU A 238 9.18 -2.84 -0.70
CA LEU A 238 9.37 -1.89 -1.79
C LEU A 238 8.85 -2.55 -3.07
N HIS A 239 7.95 -1.86 -3.78
CA HIS A 239 7.32 -2.46 -4.95
C HIS A 239 7.02 -1.43 -6.04
N ALA A 240 6.87 -1.92 -7.27
CA ALA A 240 6.63 -1.12 -8.46
C ALA A 240 5.58 -1.78 -9.37
N GLY A 241 4.93 -0.99 -10.21
CA GLY A 241 4.22 -1.46 -11.39
C GLY A 241 5.12 -1.33 -12.61
N ALA A 242 5.59 -2.46 -13.14
CA ALA A 242 6.41 -2.48 -14.35
C ALA A 242 5.64 -1.87 -15.55
N PRO A 243 6.35 -1.27 -16.53
CA PRO A 243 5.70 -0.71 -17.71
C PRO A 243 4.82 -1.72 -18.43
N VAL A 244 3.59 -1.33 -18.78
CA VAL A 244 2.75 -2.12 -19.69
C VAL A 244 3.38 -2.06 -21.08
N ARG A 245 3.65 -3.22 -21.69
CA ARG A 245 4.27 -3.28 -23.03
C ARG A 245 3.23 -3.48 -24.12
N ASP A 246 2.20 -4.28 -23.85
CA ASP A 246 1.11 -4.56 -24.77
C ASP A 246 -0.24 -4.63 -24.02
N GLY A 247 -1.32 -4.21 -24.68
CA GLY A 247 -2.65 -4.05 -24.10
C GLY A 247 -2.75 -2.91 -23.08
N GLU A 248 -3.53 -3.12 -22.03
CA GLU A 248 -3.68 -2.20 -20.92
C GLU A 248 -3.79 -2.97 -19.61
N LYS A 249 -3.47 -2.32 -18.49
CA LYS A 249 -3.58 -2.91 -17.15
C LYS A 249 -4.60 -2.16 -16.33
N TRP A 250 -5.56 -2.91 -15.78
CA TRP A 250 -6.51 -2.44 -14.79
C TRP A 250 -6.28 -3.15 -13.46
N ILE A 251 -6.21 -2.39 -12.37
CA ILE A 251 -6.10 -2.94 -11.02
C ILE A 251 -7.08 -2.26 -10.07
N MET A 252 -7.49 -2.99 -9.05
CA MET A 252 -8.21 -2.48 -7.89
C MET A 252 -7.35 -2.69 -6.65
N THR A 253 -7.11 -1.63 -5.90
CA THR A 253 -6.26 -1.63 -4.71
C THR A 253 -7.10 -1.39 -3.47
N LYS A 254 -6.87 -2.21 -2.43
CA LYS A 254 -7.42 -2.02 -1.09
C LYS A 254 -6.25 -1.88 -0.11
N TRP A 255 -6.17 -0.72 0.53
CA TRP A 255 -5.23 -0.48 1.63
C TRP A 255 -5.90 -0.74 2.96
N VAL A 256 -5.18 -1.40 3.87
CA VAL A 256 -5.64 -1.68 5.24
C VAL A 256 -4.90 -0.78 6.20
N ARG A 257 -5.65 -0.16 7.11
CA ARG A 257 -5.19 0.72 8.17
C ARG A 257 -5.07 -0.04 9.49
N GLU A 258 -4.22 0.46 10.38
CA GLU A 258 -4.00 -0.09 11.71
C GLU A 258 -5.25 -0.02 12.59
N ARG A 259 -6.00 1.07 12.48
CA ARG A 259 -7.23 1.37 13.24
C ARG A 259 -8.38 1.60 12.25
N PRO A 260 -9.65 1.60 12.74
CA PRO A 260 -10.78 1.97 11.91
C PRO A 260 -10.54 3.29 11.15
N TYR A 261 -10.82 3.27 9.85
CA TYR A 261 -10.75 4.38 8.92
C TYR A 261 -12.16 4.79 8.53
N VAL A 262 -12.81 5.47 9.47
CA VAL A 262 -14.19 5.94 9.41
C VAL A 262 -14.27 7.44 9.65
#